data_AF-A0A4P9XQS6-F1
#
_entry.id   AF-A0A4P9XQS6-F1
#
_cell.length_a   1.000
_cell.length_b   1.000
_cell.length_c   1.000
_cell.angle_alpha   90.00
_cell.angle_beta   90.00
_cell.angle_gamma   90.00
#
_symmetry.space_group_name_H-M   'P 1'
#
loop_
_entity.id
_entity.type
_entity.pdbx_description
1 polymer ?
#
loop_
_entity_poly.entity_id
_entity_poly.type
_entity_poly.pdbx_seq_one_letter_code
_entity_poly.pdbx_strand_id
1 'polypeptide(L)'
;MGKPLSRPSLSPFKTGDVAAARQAKRTNSTASSEGTHSLGSRKRRGNAFMRIVTRRGSREHEEVVELGAPLEYVPVTDPQISYHNVTSAVVGTACAAPIDMPKRVLDVGVSCPHWMLELADELPESEIIGIDSQPMPRDTVLPGNCTFQIVSLRQNPHLPFPDSHFDYIRHRLLNVEIPVLVRQQYMNECVRATASGGWVEFCQFVGAPDQTGEFVTTWQTLFDTASRERLVPTYRMAHISEMMAMAGLTDIQSQEFRLPAGDWAGPVGMFAWNCMRGGTIEMAPRVARVCEIPEETIYELLPPLLQELNRTQGYISIMVYTGRKVY
;
A
#
# COMPACT_ATOMS: atom_id res chain seq x y z
N MET A 1 19.13 -24.64 -4.08
CA MET A 1 17.68 -24.89 -4.02
C MET A 1 17.20 -24.49 -2.63
N GLY A 2 16.67 -23.28 -2.48
CA GLY A 2 16.16 -22.77 -1.20
C GLY A 2 14.70 -23.20 -1.01
N LYS A 3 14.34 -23.67 0.19
CA LYS A 3 12.95 -23.96 0.56
C LYS A 3 12.10 -22.67 0.47
N PRO A 4 10.82 -22.74 0.09
CA PRO A 4 9.93 -21.60 0.21
C PRO A 4 9.80 -21.21 1.69
N LEU A 5 10.05 -19.94 1.99
CA LEU A 5 9.85 -19.36 3.32
C LEU A 5 8.36 -19.47 3.65
N SER A 6 8.04 -20.20 4.72
CA SER A 6 6.70 -20.24 5.29
C SER A 6 6.32 -18.84 5.76
N ARG A 7 5.34 -18.20 5.10
CA ARG A 7 4.76 -16.94 5.60
C ARG A 7 4.17 -17.15 7.00
N PRO A 8 4.29 -16.19 7.93
CA PRO A 8 3.53 -16.23 9.16
C PRO A 8 2.04 -16.32 8.84
N SER A 9 1.29 -17.17 9.55
CA SER A 9 -0.17 -17.11 9.55
C SER A 9 -0.61 -15.68 9.84
N LEU A 10 -1.57 -15.15 9.08
CA LEU A 10 -2.24 -13.87 9.37
C LEU A 10 -2.53 -13.81 10.88
N SER A 11 -1.72 -13.04 11.62
CA SER A 11 -1.89 -12.93 13.05
C SER A 11 -3.15 -12.09 13.28
N PRO A 12 -4.06 -12.51 14.18
CA PRO A 12 -5.17 -11.66 14.54
C PRO A 12 -4.59 -10.40 15.20
N PHE A 13 -4.94 -9.24 14.65
CA PHE A 13 -4.68 -7.92 15.22
C PHE A 13 -4.75 -7.97 16.75
N LYS A 14 -3.65 -7.66 17.44
CA LYS A 14 -3.68 -7.43 18.89
C LYS A 14 -4.44 -6.13 19.11
N THR A 15 -5.75 -6.24 19.38
CA THR A 15 -6.61 -5.11 19.78
C THR A 15 -6.21 -4.64 21.18
N GLY A 16 -5.20 -3.76 21.25
CA GLY A 16 -4.78 -3.12 22.50
C GLY A 16 -5.75 -2.06 23.00
N ASP A 17 -6.41 -1.31 22.11
CA ASP A 17 -7.08 -0.06 22.51
C ASP A 17 -8.62 -0.01 22.31
N VAL A 18 -9.28 -1.16 22.14
CA VAL A 18 -10.76 -1.22 22.01
C VAL A 18 -11.45 -1.68 23.31
N ALA A 19 -10.68 -2.05 24.35
CA ALA A 19 -11.23 -2.55 25.61
C ALA A 19 -11.93 -1.46 26.46
N ALA A 20 -11.52 -0.19 26.34
CA ALA A 20 -12.07 0.90 27.15
C ALA A 20 -13.51 1.30 26.77
N ALA A 21 -13.96 1.03 25.55
CA ALA A 21 -15.30 1.41 25.08
C ALA A 21 -16.40 0.38 25.40
N ARG A 22 -16.03 -0.83 25.85
CA ARG A 22 -16.97 -1.94 26.10
C ARG A 22 -17.59 -1.96 27.50
N GLN A 23 -17.05 -1.20 28.45
CA GLN A 23 -17.48 -1.28 29.85
C GLN A 23 -18.58 -0.27 30.23
N ALA A 24 -18.94 0.67 29.36
CA ALA A 24 -19.92 1.73 29.65
C ALA A 24 -21.37 1.46 29.16
N LYS A 25 -21.69 0.27 28.63
CA LYS A 25 -23.03 -0.03 28.07
C LYS A 25 -23.71 -1.31 28.58
N ARG A 26 -23.26 -1.84 29.72
CA ARG A 26 -23.90 -2.99 30.38
C ARG A 26 -24.47 -2.62 31.75
N THR A 27 -25.40 -1.69 31.78
CA THR A 27 -26.44 -1.62 32.82
C THR A 27 -27.73 -1.11 32.17
N ASN A 28 -28.85 -1.77 32.49
CA ASN A 28 -30.24 -1.54 32.04
C ASN A 28 -30.66 -2.19 30.72
N SER A 29 -31.21 -3.41 30.78
CA SER A 29 -32.68 -3.60 30.87
C SER A 29 -33.05 -5.07 30.71
N THR A 30 -33.86 -5.56 31.65
CA THR A 30 -34.49 -6.87 31.70
C THR A 30 -35.78 -6.96 30.87
N ALA A 31 -36.04 -8.17 30.35
CA ALA A 31 -37.33 -8.87 30.21
C ALA A 31 -38.12 -8.92 28.87
N SER A 32 -38.58 -10.17 28.62
CA SER A 32 -39.80 -10.70 27.95
C SER A 32 -39.91 -10.85 26.41
N SER A 33 -39.74 -12.12 26.01
CA SER A 33 -40.63 -13.04 25.25
C SER A 33 -41.26 -12.71 23.89
N GLU A 34 -41.01 -13.67 22.98
CA GLU A 34 -41.86 -14.23 21.92
C GLU A 34 -42.19 -13.39 20.67
N GLY A 35 -41.83 -13.97 19.52
CA GLY A 35 -42.16 -13.49 18.18
C GLY A 35 -41.45 -14.33 17.12
N THR A 36 -42.09 -15.42 16.72
CA THR A 36 -41.71 -16.29 15.60
C THR A 36 -41.72 -15.50 14.29
N HIS A 37 -40.54 -15.27 13.70
CA HIS A 37 -40.43 -14.86 12.30
C HIS A 37 -39.26 -15.55 11.60
N SER A 38 -39.63 -16.20 10.49
CA SER A 38 -38.83 -16.80 9.41
C SER A 38 -37.30 -16.72 9.55
N LEU A 39 -36.69 -17.91 9.64
CA LEU A 39 -35.27 -18.13 9.30
C LEU A 39 -35.03 -17.76 7.83
N GLY A 40 -34.81 -16.48 7.58
CA GLY A 40 -34.17 -16.00 6.37
C GLY A 40 -32.77 -16.58 6.32
N SER A 41 -32.49 -17.33 5.26
CA SER A 41 -31.16 -17.83 4.89
C SER A 41 -30.09 -16.77 5.14
N ARG A 42 -29.29 -16.93 6.20
CA ARG A 42 -28.02 -16.22 6.37
C ARG A 42 -27.12 -16.71 5.24
N LYS A 43 -27.09 -15.99 4.11
CA LYS A 43 -26.05 -16.15 3.09
C LYS A 43 -24.72 -16.17 3.84
N ARG A 44 -24.02 -17.31 3.83
CA ARG A 44 -22.60 -17.37 4.22
C ARG A 44 -21.91 -16.27 3.41
N ARG A 45 -21.40 -15.22 4.07
CA ARG A 45 -20.55 -14.21 3.43
C ARG A 45 -19.41 -14.99 2.77
N GLY A 46 -19.33 -14.96 1.45
CA GLY A 46 -18.33 -15.72 0.71
C GLY A 46 -16.94 -15.27 1.12
N ASN A 47 -16.03 -16.22 1.30
CA ASN A 47 -14.63 -15.92 1.56
C ASN A 47 -14.10 -15.17 0.33
N ALA A 48 -13.55 -13.95 0.52
CA ALA A 48 -12.92 -13.21 -0.55
C ALA A 48 -11.52 -13.80 -0.82
N PHE A 49 -11.08 -13.80 -2.08
CA PHE A 49 -9.77 -14.33 -2.44
C PHE A 49 -8.94 -13.24 -3.10
N MET A 50 -7.69 -13.11 -2.66
CA MET A 50 -6.68 -12.30 -3.31
C MET A 50 -5.85 -13.19 -4.24
N ARG A 51 -5.51 -12.67 -5.43
CA ARG A 51 -4.51 -13.30 -6.29
C ARG A 51 -3.17 -12.60 -6.12
N ILE A 52 -2.10 -13.37 -6.00
CA ILE A 52 -0.73 -12.84 -5.92
C ILE A 52 0.05 -13.38 -7.10
N VAL A 53 0.58 -12.49 -7.94
CA VAL A 53 1.41 -12.86 -9.09
C VAL A 53 2.85 -12.44 -8.80
N THR A 54 3.72 -13.40 -8.60
CA THR A 54 5.15 -13.18 -8.33
C THR A 54 5.96 -13.42 -9.60
N ARG A 55 6.80 -12.46 -9.97
CA ARG A 55 7.68 -12.53 -11.15
C ARG A 55 9.14 -12.39 -10.74
N ARG A 56 9.99 -13.29 -11.22
CA ARG A 56 11.45 -13.26 -11.04
C ARG A 56 12.13 -13.64 -12.35
N GLY A 57 12.70 -12.65 -13.03
CA GLY A 57 13.17 -12.82 -14.41
C GLY A 57 12.02 -13.27 -15.33
N SER A 58 12.22 -14.36 -16.08
CA SER A 58 11.19 -14.93 -16.96
C SER A 58 10.19 -15.85 -16.25
N ARG A 59 10.36 -16.11 -14.95
CA ARG A 59 9.47 -17.00 -14.19
C ARG A 59 8.32 -16.21 -13.58
N GLU A 60 7.12 -16.74 -13.73
CA GLU A 60 5.90 -16.24 -13.11
C GLU A 60 5.28 -17.35 -12.26
N HIS A 61 4.80 -17.01 -11.07
CA HIS A 61 4.08 -17.89 -10.17
C HIS A 61 2.85 -17.17 -9.65
N GLU A 62 1.68 -17.79 -9.78
CA GLU A 62 0.41 -17.28 -9.26
C GLU A 62 -0.05 -18.12 -8.08
N GLU A 63 -0.49 -17.44 -7.02
CA GLU A 63 -1.15 -18.06 -5.87
C GLU A 63 -2.46 -17.35 -5.55
N VAL A 64 -3.40 -18.09 -4.98
CA VAL A 64 -4.70 -17.56 -4.53
C VAL A 64 -4.77 -17.71 -3.02
N VAL A 65 -4.93 -16.60 -2.32
CA VAL A 65 -4.96 -16.54 -0.86
C VAL A 65 -6.35 -16.16 -0.41
N GLU A 66 -6.90 -16.92 0.53
CA GLU A 66 -8.15 -16.57 1.20
C GLU A 66 -7.93 -15.36 2.11
N LEU A 67 -8.69 -14.30 1.88
CA LEU A 67 -8.69 -13.12 2.74
C LEU A 67 -9.61 -13.40 3.92
N GLY A 68 -9.00 -13.55 5.10
CA GLY A 68 -9.74 -13.63 6.36
C GLY A 68 -10.52 -12.35 6.66
N ALA A 69 -11.31 -12.37 7.74
CA ALA A 69 -12.16 -11.25 8.15
C ALA A 69 -11.56 -10.29 9.22
N PRO A 70 -10.35 -9.69 9.07
CA PRO A 70 -9.94 -8.62 9.99
C PRO A 70 -10.00 -7.19 9.39
N LEU A 71 -10.37 -7.01 8.11
CA LEU A 71 -10.47 -5.68 7.49
C LEU A 71 -11.83 -4.98 7.70
N GLU A 72 -12.74 -5.57 8.49
CA GLU A 72 -14.12 -5.05 8.68
C GLU A 72 -14.19 -3.73 9.48
N TYR A 73 -13.11 -3.30 10.15
CA TYR A 73 -13.15 -2.20 11.12
C TYR A 73 -12.00 -1.19 11.03
N VAL A 74 -11.35 -1.05 9.88
CA VAL A 74 -10.43 0.09 9.67
C VAL A 74 -11.27 1.34 9.45
N PRO A 75 -11.23 2.35 10.34
CA PRO A 75 -11.96 3.59 10.13
C PRO A 75 -11.46 4.25 8.84
N VAL A 76 -12.38 4.59 7.93
CA VAL A 76 -12.07 5.45 6.79
C VAL A 76 -11.97 6.88 7.32
N THR A 77 -10.84 7.19 7.95
CA THR A 77 -10.55 8.54 8.46
C THR A 77 -9.54 9.21 7.54
N ASP A 78 -8.34 8.65 7.48
CA ASP A 78 -7.20 9.16 6.73
C ASP A 78 -6.81 8.20 5.58
N PRO A 79 -6.74 8.69 4.32
CA PRO A 79 -6.34 7.87 3.17
C PRO A 79 -4.99 7.19 3.34
N GLN A 80 -4.00 7.85 3.95
CA GLN A 80 -2.63 7.36 4.12
C GLN A 80 -2.56 6.22 5.15
N ILE A 81 -3.34 6.32 6.23
CA ILE A 81 -3.53 5.23 7.20
C ILE A 81 -4.25 4.05 6.55
N SER A 82 -5.27 4.33 5.73
CA SER A 82 -6.00 3.29 5.00
C SER A 82 -5.07 2.54 4.03
N TYR A 83 -4.21 3.28 3.32
CA TYR A 83 -3.17 2.70 2.46
C TYR A 83 -2.20 1.81 3.23
N HIS A 84 -1.71 2.25 4.40
CA HIS A 84 -0.88 1.41 5.28
C HIS A 84 -1.60 0.11 5.64
N ASN A 85 -2.83 0.21 6.13
CA ASN A 85 -3.59 -0.95 6.58
C ASN A 85 -3.85 -1.97 5.46
N VAL A 86 -4.16 -1.51 4.24
CA VAL A 86 -4.26 -2.43 3.08
C VAL A 86 -2.93 -3.08 2.80
N THR A 87 -1.86 -2.29 2.65
CA THR A 87 -0.54 -2.82 2.29
C THR A 87 -0.05 -3.82 3.34
N SER A 88 -0.14 -3.51 4.63
CA SER A 88 0.27 -4.41 5.72
C SER A 88 -0.57 -5.69 5.77
N ALA A 89 -1.89 -5.62 5.51
CA ALA A 89 -2.74 -6.81 5.48
C ALA A 89 -2.41 -7.77 4.32
N VAL A 90 -1.80 -7.24 3.27
CA VAL A 90 -1.63 -7.92 1.99
C VAL A 90 -0.20 -8.41 1.79
N VAL A 91 0.76 -7.55 2.09
CA VAL A 91 2.20 -7.80 1.98
C VAL A 91 2.75 -8.40 3.27
N GLY A 92 2.11 -8.11 4.41
CA GLY A 92 2.61 -8.38 5.76
C GLY A 92 3.16 -7.12 6.43
N THR A 93 3.38 -7.18 7.75
CA THR A 93 3.89 -6.06 8.56
C THR A 93 5.42 -5.90 8.48
N ALA A 94 6.13 -6.91 7.98
CA ALA A 94 7.58 -6.93 7.86
C ALA A 94 8.09 -6.49 6.47
N CYS A 95 9.40 -6.38 6.34
CA CYS A 95 10.09 -6.18 5.07
C CYS A 95 9.63 -7.23 4.05
N ALA A 96 9.16 -6.83 2.86
CA ALA A 96 8.80 -7.80 1.82
C ALA A 96 10.06 -8.43 1.19
N ALA A 97 11.18 -7.69 1.22
CA ALA A 97 12.50 -8.22 0.90
C ALA A 97 12.92 -9.33 1.88
N PRO A 98 13.65 -10.37 1.42
CA PRO A 98 14.11 -11.47 2.28
C PRO A 98 15.35 -11.04 3.08
N ILE A 99 15.14 -10.10 4.01
CA ILE A 99 16.14 -9.63 4.96
C ILE A 99 15.72 -10.00 6.38
N ASP A 100 16.68 -10.45 7.17
CA ASP A 100 16.50 -10.79 8.58
C ASP A 100 17.21 -9.75 9.43
N MET A 101 16.49 -9.18 10.42
CA MET A 101 17.01 -8.22 11.40
C MET A 101 17.91 -7.09 10.82
N PRO A 102 17.42 -6.26 9.87
CA PRO A 102 18.22 -5.15 9.33
C PRO A 102 18.59 -4.17 10.44
N LYS A 103 19.86 -3.78 10.57
CA LYS A 103 20.30 -2.87 11.64
C LYS A 103 19.94 -1.42 11.36
N ARG A 104 19.93 -1.03 10.08
CA ARG A 104 19.56 0.33 9.64
C ARG A 104 18.53 0.28 8.52
N VAL A 105 17.40 0.94 8.75
CA VAL A 105 16.26 0.98 7.86
C VAL A 105 15.95 2.43 7.48
N LEU A 106 15.73 2.68 6.18
CA LEU A 106 15.20 3.94 5.67
C LEU A 106 13.78 3.72 5.12
N ASP A 107 12.81 4.47 5.62
CA ASP A 107 11.47 4.59 5.02
C ASP A 107 11.35 5.94 4.30
N VAL A 108 11.15 5.90 2.98
CA VAL A 108 11.03 7.08 2.12
C VAL A 108 9.56 7.26 1.71
N GLY A 109 9.06 8.48 1.88
CA GLY A 109 7.64 8.78 1.62
C GLY A 109 6.75 8.22 2.72
N VAL A 110 7.19 8.38 3.98
CA VAL A 110 6.55 7.83 5.19
C VAL A 110 5.05 8.04 5.15
N SER A 111 4.60 9.24 4.78
CA SER A 111 3.22 9.76 4.78
C SER A 111 2.47 9.59 6.11
N CYS A 112 2.34 8.35 6.62
CA CYS A 112 1.93 8.05 7.99
C CYS A 112 3.00 7.21 8.73
N PRO A 113 3.25 7.45 10.02
CA PRO A 113 4.36 6.80 10.75
C PRO A 113 4.11 5.33 11.12
N HIS A 114 2.90 4.79 10.89
CA HIS A 114 2.48 3.46 11.38
C HIS A 114 3.45 2.34 11.02
N TRP A 115 3.97 2.32 9.78
CA TRP A 115 4.93 1.29 9.38
C TRP A 115 6.24 1.36 10.17
N MET A 116 6.77 2.56 10.39
CA MET A 116 7.97 2.74 11.21
C MET A 116 7.72 2.34 12.66
N LEU A 117 6.55 2.69 13.22
CA LEU A 117 6.18 2.36 14.60
C LEU A 117 6.03 0.85 14.79
N GLU A 118 5.33 0.17 13.88
CA GLU A 118 5.19 -1.29 13.90
C GLU A 118 6.56 -1.98 13.76
N LEU A 119 7.40 -1.50 12.84
CA LEU A 119 8.73 -2.06 12.63
C LEU A 119 9.65 -1.83 13.83
N ALA A 120 9.53 -0.70 14.53
CA ALA A 120 10.31 -0.40 15.73
C ALA A 120 10.01 -1.36 16.88
N ASP A 121 8.74 -1.75 17.03
CA ASP A 121 8.31 -2.74 18.01
C ASP A 121 8.80 -4.15 17.65
N GLU A 122 8.81 -4.50 16.36
CA GLU A 122 9.31 -5.79 15.87
C GLU A 122 10.85 -5.90 15.90
N LEU A 123 11.55 -4.77 15.69
CA LEU A 123 13.01 -4.68 15.58
C LEU A 123 13.58 -3.61 16.54
N PRO A 124 13.56 -3.85 17.88
CA PRO A 124 13.96 -2.85 18.86
C PRO A 124 15.44 -2.46 18.80
N GLU A 125 16.28 -3.33 18.23
CA GLU A 125 17.73 -3.10 18.06
C GLU A 125 18.08 -2.39 16.74
N SER A 126 17.08 -2.13 15.89
CA SER A 126 17.28 -1.52 14.57
C SER A 126 17.04 -0.02 14.63
N GLU A 127 17.92 0.74 13.98
CA GLU A 127 17.75 2.17 13.74
C GLU A 127 16.84 2.37 12.53
N ILE A 128 15.71 3.03 12.74
CA ILE A 128 14.69 3.29 11.71
C ILE A 128 14.62 4.79 11.46
N ILE A 129 14.90 5.19 10.22
CA ILE A 129 14.89 6.58 9.80
C ILE A 129 13.78 6.77 8.78
N GLY A 130 12.91 7.74 9.00
CA GLY A 130 11.86 8.15 8.07
C GLY A 130 12.20 9.46 7.38
N ILE A 131 11.91 9.57 6.09
CA ILE A 131 11.95 10.85 5.38
C ILE A 131 10.65 11.10 4.60
N ASP A 132 10.17 12.34 4.62
CA ASP A 132 9.02 12.79 3.83
C ASP A 132 9.14 14.28 3.48
N SER A 133 8.46 14.70 2.43
CA SER A 133 8.39 16.12 2.05
C SER A 133 7.50 16.96 2.98
N GLN A 134 6.62 16.31 3.74
CA GLN A 134 5.72 16.94 4.70
C GLN A 134 6.07 16.53 6.15
N PRO A 135 5.77 17.37 7.15
CA PRO A 135 5.95 16.99 8.55
C PRO A 135 5.00 15.86 8.94
N MET A 136 5.43 15.01 9.89
CA MET A 136 4.55 14.03 10.54
C MET A 136 3.39 14.71 11.30
N PRO A 137 2.28 13.98 11.55
CA PRO A 137 1.20 14.47 12.42
C PRO A 137 1.73 14.93 13.77
N ARG A 138 1.27 16.10 14.25
CA ARG A 138 1.83 16.79 15.44
C ARG A 138 1.87 15.95 16.72
N ASP A 139 0.93 15.01 16.86
CA ASP A 139 0.80 14.17 18.05
C ASP A 139 1.58 12.84 17.94
N THR A 140 2.43 12.69 16.92
CA THR A 140 3.24 11.49 16.71
C THR A 140 4.39 11.45 17.70
N VAL A 141 4.46 10.38 18.50
CA VAL A 141 5.59 10.08 19.39
C VAL A 141 6.39 8.95 18.78
N LEU A 142 7.66 9.21 18.46
CA LEU A 142 8.57 8.19 17.93
C LEU A 142 9.26 7.42 19.06
N PRO A 143 9.40 6.08 18.94
CA PRO A 143 10.26 5.27 19.79
C PRO A 143 11.73 5.72 19.74
N GLY A 144 12.52 5.33 20.74
CA GLY A 144 13.93 5.74 20.85
C GLY A 144 14.83 5.28 19.70
N ASN A 145 14.40 4.26 18.96
CA ASN A 145 15.08 3.74 17.77
C ASN A 145 14.51 4.29 16.44
N CYS A 146 13.57 5.23 16.50
CA CYS A 146 13.01 5.92 15.33
C CYS A 146 13.43 7.38 15.26
N THR A 147 13.81 7.84 14.06
CA THR A 147 14.01 9.27 13.77
C THR A 147 13.32 9.67 12.47
N PHE A 148 13.04 10.97 12.31
CA PHE A 148 12.36 11.48 11.13
C PHE A 148 12.98 12.79 10.64
N GLN A 149 13.08 12.96 9.32
CA GLN A 149 13.61 14.17 8.69
C GLN A 149 12.69 14.65 7.56
N ILE A 150 12.51 15.97 7.45
CA ILE A 150 11.76 16.56 6.34
C ILE A 150 12.70 16.74 5.14
N VAL A 151 12.48 15.97 4.08
CA VAL A 151 13.31 15.93 2.87
C VAL A 151 12.42 15.92 1.64
N SER A 152 12.62 16.88 0.73
CA SER A 152 11.93 16.88 -0.56
C SER A 152 12.83 16.32 -1.66
N LEU A 153 12.40 15.19 -2.23
CA LEU A 153 13.13 14.51 -3.31
C LEU A 153 12.66 14.92 -4.72
N ARG A 154 11.70 15.86 -4.81
CA ARG A 154 11.04 16.23 -6.08
C ARG A 154 11.99 16.97 -7.04
N GLN A 155 12.83 17.85 -6.52
CA GLN A 155 13.76 18.66 -7.32
C GLN A 155 15.17 18.07 -7.33
N ASN A 156 15.57 17.46 -6.22
CA ASN A 156 16.85 16.81 -6.06
C ASN A 156 16.61 15.41 -5.49
N PRO A 157 16.80 14.33 -6.27
CA PRO A 157 16.58 12.97 -5.81
C PRO A 157 17.66 12.46 -4.83
N HIS A 158 18.61 13.30 -4.43
CA HIS A 158 19.69 12.95 -3.52
C HIS A 158 19.20 12.64 -2.11
N LEU A 159 19.59 11.47 -1.61
CA LEU A 159 19.34 11.07 -0.23
C LEU A 159 20.41 11.66 0.70
N PRO A 160 20.05 12.38 1.78
CA PRO A 160 21.00 13.08 2.65
C PRO A 160 21.72 12.13 3.63
N PHE A 161 22.19 10.99 3.12
CA PHE A 161 22.83 9.93 3.90
C PHE A 161 24.12 9.46 3.21
N PRO A 162 25.09 8.96 4.00
CA PRO A 162 26.32 8.41 3.45
C PRO A 162 26.10 7.22 2.51
N ASP A 163 27.11 6.93 1.71
CA ASP A 163 27.17 5.72 0.91
C ASP A 163 27.14 4.47 1.80
N SER A 164 26.45 3.42 1.34
CA SER A 164 26.41 2.11 1.99
C SER A 164 26.00 2.15 3.47
N HIS A 165 25.01 3.00 3.79
CA HIS A 165 24.57 3.23 5.16
C HIS A 165 23.44 2.31 5.62
N PHE A 166 22.47 2.00 4.76
CA PHE A 166 21.25 1.28 5.13
C PHE A 166 21.27 -0.18 4.68
N ASP A 167 20.86 -1.09 5.56
CA ASP A 167 20.66 -2.50 5.22
C ASP A 167 19.37 -2.71 4.42
N TYR A 168 18.39 -1.83 4.63
CA TYR A 168 17.10 -1.88 3.96
C TYR A 168 16.57 -0.47 3.69
N ILE A 169 16.17 -0.22 2.44
CA ILE A 169 15.49 1.02 2.03
C ILE A 169 14.14 0.64 1.44
N ARG A 170 13.09 1.23 1.99
CA ARG A 170 11.71 1.13 1.48
C ARG A 170 11.26 2.49 0.96
N HIS A 171 10.51 2.49 -0.14
CA HIS A 171 9.78 3.67 -0.60
C HIS A 171 8.35 3.32 -0.97
N ARG A 172 7.39 4.14 -0.53
CA ARG A 172 5.96 3.98 -0.82
C ARG A 172 5.47 5.06 -1.79
N LEU A 173 4.64 4.69 -2.77
CA LEU A 173 3.98 5.63 -3.72
C LEU A 173 4.95 6.48 -4.57
N LEU A 174 6.00 5.84 -5.13
CA LEU A 174 7.02 6.51 -5.96
C LEU A 174 6.47 7.39 -7.08
N ASN A 175 5.33 6.99 -7.66
CA ASN A 175 4.68 7.70 -8.74
C ASN A 175 4.17 9.10 -8.36
N VAL A 176 3.91 9.35 -7.08
CA VAL A 176 3.39 10.63 -6.58
C VAL A 176 4.51 11.62 -6.26
N GLU A 177 5.61 11.12 -5.70
CA GLU A 177 6.68 11.96 -5.14
C GLU A 177 7.79 12.28 -6.14
N ILE A 178 8.19 11.29 -6.95
CA ILE A 178 9.39 11.37 -7.79
C ILE A 178 9.01 11.53 -9.27
N PRO A 179 9.37 12.68 -9.92
CA PRO A 179 9.16 12.89 -11.34
C PRO A 179 9.89 11.86 -12.21
N VAL A 180 9.32 11.43 -13.34
CA VAL A 180 9.93 10.37 -14.17
C VAL A 180 11.33 10.71 -14.64
N LEU A 181 11.57 11.97 -15.01
CA LEU A 181 12.88 12.41 -15.51
C LEU A 181 14.03 12.15 -14.53
N VAL A 182 13.76 12.06 -13.22
CA VAL A 182 14.77 11.85 -12.18
C VAL A 182 14.66 10.49 -11.50
N ARG A 183 13.74 9.60 -11.92
CA ARG A 183 13.53 8.30 -11.26
C ARG A 183 14.75 7.39 -11.32
N GLN A 184 15.45 7.34 -12.45
CA GLN A 184 16.68 6.54 -12.54
C GLN A 184 17.77 7.11 -11.62
N GLN A 185 17.88 8.44 -11.53
CA GLN A 185 18.82 9.09 -10.60
C GLN A 185 18.46 8.76 -9.15
N TYR A 186 17.18 8.83 -8.80
CA TYR A 186 16.68 8.43 -7.48
C TYR A 186 16.95 6.94 -7.18
N MET A 187 16.73 6.06 -8.15
CA MET A 187 17.05 4.63 -8.01
C MET A 187 18.55 4.44 -7.73
N ASN A 188 19.41 5.15 -8.45
CA ASN A 188 20.86 5.13 -8.21
C ASN A 188 21.22 5.65 -6.81
N GLU A 189 20.51 6.66 -6.30
CA GLU A 189 20.68 7.19 -4.95
C GLU A 189 20.25 6.19 -3.87
N CYS A 190 19.14 5.47 -4.06
CA CYS A 190 18.79 4.35 -3.20
C CYS A 190 19.93 3.33 -3.16
N VAL A 191 20.42 2.88 -4.33
CA VAL A 191 21.51 1.90 -4.40
C VAL A 191 22.81 2.44 -3.77
N ARG A 192 23.14 3.72 -3.95
CA ARG A 192 24.30 4.36 -3.31
C ARG A 192 24.19 4.26 -1.79
N ALA A 193 23.04 4.61 -1.23
CA ALA A 193 22.81 4.62 0.22
C ALA A 193 22.62 3.21 0.82
N THR A 194 22.25 2.20 0.02
CA THR A 194 22.14 0.81 0.47
C THR A 194 23.52 0.17 0.66
N ALA A 195 23.72 -0.54 1.78
CA ALA A 195 24.93 -1.32 2.06
C ALA A 195 25.04 -2.57 1.16
N SER A 196 26.25 -3.06 0.94
CA SER A 196 26.45 -4.34 0.24
C SER A 196 25.74 -5.47 1.00
N GLY A 197 24.98 -6.27 0.28
CA GLY A 197 24.10 -7.31 0.83
C GLY A 197 22.70 -6.81 1.19
N GLY A 198 22.48 -5.50 1.26
CA GLY A 198 21.21 -4.86 1.61
C GLY A 198 20.18 -4.85 0.48
N TRP A 199 18.99 -4.36 0.80
CA TRP A 199 17.80 -4.45 -0.06
C TRP A 199 17.13 -3.11 -0.29
N VAL A 200 16.58 -2.94 -1.49
CA VAL A 200 15.72 -1.82 -1.87
C VAL A 200 14.33 -2.38 -2.20
N GLU A 201 13.30 -1.76 -1.64
CA GLU A 201 11.90 -2.11 -1.84
C GLU A 201 11.07 -0.90 -2.32
N PHE A 202 10.26 -1.12 -3.35
CA PHE A 202 9.24 -0.17 -3.80
C PHE A 202 7.86 -0.78 -3.66
N CYS A 203 6.95 -0.10 -2.98
CA CYS A 203 5.54 -0.47 -2.90
C CYS A 203 4.67 0.63 -3.53
N GLN A 204 3.84 0.27 -4.52
CA GLN A 204 2.93 1.22 -5.15
C GLN A 204 1.53 0.65 -5.41
N PHE A 205 0.53 1.53 -5.37
CA PHE A 205 -0.81 1.23 -5.88
C PHE A 205 -0.85 1.47 -7.39
N VAL A 206 -1.41 0.51 -8.12
CA VAL A 206 -1.49 0.52 -9.60
C VAL A 206 -2.95 0.49 -10.09
N GLY A 207 -3.90 0.61 -9.16
CA GLY A 207 -5.34 0.66 -9.40
C GLY A 207 -5.80 -0.61 -10.08
N ALA A 208 -6.48 -0.51 -11.21
CA ALA A 208 -7.18 -1.63 -11.83
C ALA A 208 -6.52 -2.12 -13.14
N PRO A 209 -5.27 -2.65 -13.12
CA PRO A 209 -4.61 -3.08 -14.35
C PRO A 209 -5.40 -4.20 -15.04
N ASP A 210 -5.47 -4.16 -16.36
CA ASP A 210 -6.12 -5.16 -17.23
C ASP A 210 -7.65 -5.29 -17.07
N GLN A 211 -8.26 -4.38 -16.31
CA GLN A 211 -9.71 -4.31 -16.16
C GLN A 211 -10.34 -3.53 -17.30
N THR A 212 -11.46 -4.04 -17.81
CA THR A 212 -12.22 -3.43 -18.90
C THR A 212 -13.59 -2.99 -18.42
N GLY A 213 -14.07 -1.88 -18.94
CA GLY A 213 -15.29 -1.22 -18.48
C GLY A 213 -15.25 0.27 -18.78
N GLU A 214 -16.42 0.86 -19.01
CA GLU A 214 -16.53 2.27 -19.40
C GLU A 214 -16.00 3.18 -18.28
N PHE A 215 -16.44 2.92 -17.05
CA PHE A 215 -16.11 3.76 -15.90
C PHE A 215 -14.68 3.51 -15.40
N VAL A 216 -14.22 2.26 -15.40
CA VAL A 216 -12.82 1.90 -15.11
C VAL A 216 -11.89 2.57 -16.12
N THR A 217 -12.20 2.51 -17.42
CA THR A 217 -11.38 3.15 -18.47
C THR A 217 -11.37 4.67 -18.31
N THR A 218 -12.53 5.27 -18.00
CA THR A 218 -12.63 6.71 -17.74
C THR A 218 -11.79 7.12 -16.55
N TRP A 219 -11.90 6.39 -15.43
CA TRP A 219 -11.10 6.63 -14.23
C TRP A 219 -9.60 6.51 -14.52
N GLN A 220 -9.16 5.43 -15.17
CA GLN A 220 -7.76 5.25 -15.55
C GLN A 220 -7.26 6.40 -16.44
N THR A 221 -8.04 6.81 -17.43
CA THR A 221 -7.67 7.87 -18.37
C THR A 221 -7.50 9.22 -17.69
N LEU A 222 -8.41 9.57 -16.76
CA LEU A 222 -8.30 10.80 -15.99
C LEU A 222 -7.03 10.82 -15.13
N PHE A 223 -6.75 9.73 -14.43
CA PHE A 223 -5.59 9.62 -13.56
C PHE A 223 -4.26 9.54 -14.33
N ASP A 224 -4.23 8.84 -15.45
CA ASP A 224 -3.07 8.82 -16.35
C ASP A 224 -2.83 10.21 -16.96
N THR A 225 -3.87 10.94 -17.33
CA THR A 225 -3.76 12.31 -17.86
C THR A 225 -3.23 13.27 -16.80
N ALA A 226 -3.79 13.24 -15.59
CA ALA A 226 -3.33 14.04 -14.46
C ALA A 226 -1.87 13.73 -14.07
N SER A 227 -1.43 12.50 -14.27
CA SER A 227 -0.04 12.08 -14.03
C SER A 227 0.93 12.69 -15.06
N ARG A 228 0.49 12.93 -16.31
CA ARG A 228 1.34 13.49 -17.38
C ARG A 228 1.85 14.90 -17.07
N GLU A 229 1.10 15.72 -16.34
CA GLU A 229 1.54 17.06 -15.92
C GLU A 229 2.76 17.02 -14.98
N ARG A 230 2.95 15.93 -14.23
CA ARG A 230 4.17 15.70 -13.44
C ARG A 230 5.33 15.15 -14.27
N LEU A 231 5.20 15.14 -15.60
CA LEU A 231 6.02 14.35 -16.51
C LEU A 231 6.02 12.88 -16.09
N VAL A 232 4.89 12.34 -15.60
CA VAL A 232 4.77 10.93 -15.24
C VAL A 232 3.97 10.20 -16.31
N PRO A 233 4.62 9.64 -17.37
CA PRO A 233 3.98 8.61 -18.12
C PRO A 233 3.67 7.45 -17.18
N THR A 234 2.38 7.13 -17.11
CA THR A 234 1.79 5.93 -16.52
C THR A 234 1.83 5.81 -14.99
N TYR A 235 0.63 5.72 -14.43
CA TYR A 235 0.37 5.05 -13.15
C TYR A 235 0.85 3.58 -13.16
N ARG A 236 0.97 2.99 -14.36
CA ARG A 236 1.68 1.73 -14.62
C ARG A 236 3.20 1.93 -14.62
N MET A 237 3.85 1.67 -13.49
CA MET A 237 5.31 1.64 -13.40
C MET A 237 5.89 0.35 -14.02
N ALA A 238 5.74 0.19 -15.35
CA ALA A 238 6.16 -1.00 -16.08
C ALA A 238 7.68 -1.29 -15.99
N HIS A 239 8.47 -0.28 -15.63
CA HIS A 239 9.93 -0.31 -15.73
C HIS A 239 10.67 -0.28 -14.38
N ILE A 240 10.01 -0.47 -13.21
CA ILE A 240 10.75 -0.46 -11.92
C ILE A 240 11.83 -1.54 -11.88
N SER A 241 11.49 -2.76 -12.27
CA SER A 241 12.45 -3.88 -12.31
C SER A 241 13.64 -3.58 -13.24
N GLU A 242 13.40 -2.91 -14.36
CA GLU A 242 14.45 -2.50 -15.30
C GLU A 242 15.31 -1.39 -14.71
N MET A 243 14.72 -0.37 -14.07
CA MET A 243 15.45 0.69 -13.39
C MET A 243 16.32 0.13 -12.25
N MET A 244 15.79 -0.82 -11.47
CA MET A 244 16.53 -1.54 -10.44
C MET A 244 17.74 -2.26 -11.02
N ALA A 245 17.57 -2.98 -12.14
CA ALA A 245 18.65 -3.68 -12.82
C ALA A 245 19.71 -2.70 -13.37
N MET A 246 19.28 -1.60 -13.99
CA MET A 246 20.17 -0.54 -14.49
C MET A 246 20.97 0.14 -13.37
N ALA A 247 20.39 0.26 -12.18
CA ALA A 247 21.08 0.78 -11.00
C ALA A 247 22.03 -0.24 -10.34
N GLY A 248 22.08 -1.48 -10.82
CA GLY A 248 22.99 -2.52 -10.34
C GLY A 248 22.41 -3.45 -9.28
N LEU A 249 21.11 -3.39 -9.00
CA LEU A 249 20.46 -4.38 -8.13
C LEU A 249 20.35 -5.74 -8.84
N THR A 250 20.47 -6.80 -8.06
CA THR A 250 20.29 -8.19 -8.49
C THR A 250 19.15 -8.84 -7.70
N ASP A 251 18.86 -10.11 -7.96
CA ASP A 251 17.76 -10.84 -7.30
C ASP A 251 16.40 -10.12 -7.36
N ILE A 252 16.18 -9.40 -8.46
CA ILE A 252 15.00 -8.55 -8.63
C ILE A 252 13.74 -9.43 -8.74
N GLN A 253 12.75 -9.08 -7.92
CA GLN A 253 11.44 -9.71 -7.89
C GLN A 253 10.36 -8.63 -7.89
N SER A 254 9.24 -8.89 -8.57
CA SER A 254 8.02 -8.10 -8.45
C SER A 254 6.85 -8.97 -8.03
N GLN A 255 6.00 -8.49 -7.14
CA GLN A 255 4.78 -9.15 -6.69
C GLN A 255 3.59 -8.24 -6.91
N GLU A 256 2.58 -8.73 -7.62
CA GLU A 256 1.30 -8.09 -7.81
C GLU A 256 0.28 -8.70 -6.87
N PHE A 257 -0.30 -7.90 -5.98
CA PHE A 257 -1.36 -8.31 -5.09
C PHE A 257 -2.69 -7.75 -5.60
N ARG A 258 -3.52 -8.61 -6.20
CA ARG A 258 -4.83 -8.27 -6.76
C ARG A 258 -5.90 -8.42 -5.69
N LEU A 259 -6.27 -7.29 -5.10
CA LEU A 259 -7.27 -7.17 -4.07
C LEU A 259 -8.66 -6.95 -4.66
N PRO A 260 -9.63 -7.84 -4.39
CA PRO A 260 -11.02 -7.59 -4.72
C PRO A 260 -11.48 -6.20 -4.27
N ALA A 261 -12.25 -5.50 -5.10
CA ALA A 261 -12.74 -4.15 -4.82
C ALA A 261 -14.24 -4.03 -5.11
N GLY A 262 -15.01 -3.63 -4.10
CA GLY A 262 -16.46 -3.49 -4.14
C GLY A 262 -17.21 -4.46 -3.22
N ASP A 263 -18.51 -4.20 -3.05
CA ASP A 263 -19.44 -4.98 -2.22
C ASP A 263 -19.47 -6.47 -2.56
N TRP A 264 -19.18 -6.83 -3.81
CA TRP A 264 -19.17 -8.22 -4.29
C TRP A 264 -18.20 -9.11 -3.50
N ALA A 265 -17.13 -8.54 -2.96
CA ALA A 265 -16.13 -9.23 -2.14
C ALA A 265 -16.28 -8.92 -0.64
N GLY A 266 -17.47 -8.46 -0.24
CA GLY A 266 -17.80 -8.19 1.15
C GLY A 266 -16.94 -7.07 1.76
N PRO A 267 -16.67 -7.14 3.08
CA PRO A 267 -15.99 -6.06 3.79
C PRO A 267 -14.57 -5.78 3.30
N VAL A 268 -13.80 -6.81 2.92
CA VAL A 268 -12.45 -6.62 2.35
C VAL A 268 -12.54 -5.87 1.02
N GLY A 269 -13.51 -6.24 0.18
CA GLY A 269 -13.78 -5.54 -1.07
C GLY A 269 -14.17 -4.07 -0.86
N MET A 270 -15.02 -3.80 0.13
CA MET A 270 -15.40 -2.43 0.46
C MET A 270 -14.28 -1.62 1.08
N PHE A 271 -13.38 -2.25 1.83
CA PHE A 271 -12.19 -1.61 2.34
C PHE A 271 -11.25 -1.19 1.20
N ALA A 272 -10.96 -2.10 0.26
CA ALA A 272 -10.17 -1.81 -0.94
C ALA A 272 -10.80 -0.68 -1.78
N TRP A 273 -12.12 -0.74 -2.00
CA TRP A 273 -12.87 0.33 -2.66
C TRP A 273 -12.71 1.68 -1.94
N ASN A 274 -12.88 1.72 -0.63
CA ASN A 274 -12.77 2.96 0.14
C ASN A 274 -11.36 3.57 0.07
N CYS A 275 -10.31 2.74 -0.01
CA CYS A 275 -8.94 3.23 -0.21
C CYS A 275 -8.78 3.87 -1.60
N MET A 276 -9.27 3.20 -2.66
CA MET A 276 -9.25 3.77 -4.01
C MET A 276 -10.08 5.06 -4.10
N ARG A 277 -11.25 5.07 -3.46
CA ARG A 277 -12.14 6.24 -3.37
C ARG A 277 -11.45 7.41 -2.66
N GLY A 278 -10.80 7.14 -1.52
CA GLY A 278 -10.07 8.14 -0.73
C GLY A 278 -8.96 8.80 -1.54
N GLY A 279 -8.09 8.01 -2.17
CA GLY A 279 -7.03 8.54 -3.04
C GLY A 279 -7.58 9.26 -4.27
N THR A 280 -8.72 8.80 -4.81
CA THR A 280 -9.38 9.48 -5.92
C THR A 280 -9.84 10.89 -5.54
N ILE A 281 -10.48 11.01 -4.36
CA ILE A 281 -10.93 12.29 -3.81
C ILE A 281 -9.73 13.20 -3.50
N GLU A 282 -8.67 12.68 -2.88
CA GLU A 282 -7.45 13.45 -2.58
C GLU A 282 -6.82 14.05 -3.85
N MET A 283 -6.84 13.30 -4.96
CA MET A 283 -6.31 13.75 -6.24
C MET A 283 -7.30 14.58 -7.07
N ALA A 284 -8.59 14.62 -6.71
CA ALA A 284 -9.63 15.22 -7.54
C ALA A 284 -9.35 16.68 -7.93
N PRO A 285 -8.96 17.61 -7.02
CA PRO A 285 -8.69 19.00 -7.40
C PRO A 285 -7.55 19.15 -8.41
N ARG A 286 -6.57 18.22 -8.37
CA ARG A 286 -5.48 18.19 -9.35
C ARG A 286 -5.99 17.61 -10.67
N VAL A 287 -6.63 16.45 -10.63
CA VAL A 287 -7.13 15.78 -11.84
C VAL A 287 -8.08 16.69 -12.62
N ALA A 288 -8.99 17.38 -11.91
CA ALA A 288 -9.92 18.35 -12.49
C ALA A 288 -9.20 19.47 -13.23
N ARG A 289 -8.18 20.06 -12.59
CA ARG A 289 -7.36 21.12 -13.17
C ARG A 289 -6.62 20.66 -14.43
N VAL A 290 -5.96 19.50 -14.39
CA VAL A 290 -5.14 19.01 -15.53
C VAL A 290 -6.01 18.58 -16.69
N CYS A 291 -7.13 17.92 -16.40
CA CYS A 291 -8.05 17.44 -17.43
C CYS A 291 -9.01 18.52 -17.92
N GLU A 292 -8.97 19.73 -17.36
CA GLU A 292 -9.86 20.85 -17.68
C GLU A 292 -11.35 20.49 -17.53
N ILE A 293 -11.69 19.73 -16.47
CA ILE A 293 -13.06 19.31 -16.15
C ILE A 293 -13.50 19.84 -14.77
N PRO A 294 -14.82 19.95 -14.51
CA PRO A 294 -15.32 20.18 -13.16
C PRO A 294 -14.85 19.11 -12.18
N GLU A 295 -14.52 19.49 -10.95
CA GLU A 295 -14.11 18.54 -9.90
C GLU A 295 -15.24 17.55 -9.57
N GLU A 296 -16.48 18.02 -9.67
CA GLU A 296 -17.71 17.25 -9.49
C GLU A 296 -17.79 16.04 -10.42
N THR A 297 -17.27 16.15 -11.65
CA THR A 297 -17.26 15.04 -12.62
C THR A 297 -16.47 13.83 -12.10
N ILE A 298 -15.45 14.05 -11.28
CA ILE A 298 -14.66 12.97 -10.67
C ILE A 298 -15.45 12.30 -9.55
N TYR A 299 -16.22 13.08 -8.79
CA TYR A 299 -17.08 12.52 -7.73
C TYR A 299 -18.26 11.76 -8.32
N GLU A 300 -18.86 12.25 -9.39
CA GLU A 300 -19.96 11.61 -10.12
C GLU A 300 -19.54 10.29 -10.79
N LEU A 301 -18.25 10.13 -11.10
CA LEU A 301 -17.68 8.89 -11.62
C LEU A 301 -17.62 7.75 -10.59
N LEU A 302 -17.54 8.06 -9.29
CA LEU A 302 -17.31 7.06 -8.24
C LEU A 302 -18.48 6.05 -8.10
N PRO A 303 -19.76 6.46 -8.00
CA PRO A 303 -20.87 5.51 -7.91
C PRO A 303 -20.98 4.52 -9.08
N PRO A 304 -20.97 4.94 -10.35
CA PRO A 304 -21.04 4.01 -11.48
C PRO A 304 -19.76 3.15 -11.60
N LEU A 305 -18.60 3.68 -11.22
CA LEU A 305 -17.37 2.89 -11.12
C LEU A 305 -17.52 1.73 -10.09
N LEU A 306 -18.07 2.00 -8.91
CA LEU A 306 -18.34 0.94 -7.92
C LEU A 306 -19.32 -0.10 -8.46
N GLN A 307 -20.39 0.33 -9.12
CA GLN A 307 -21.36 -0.59 -9.74
C GLN A 307 -20.69 -1.47 -10.80
N GLU A 308 -19.81 -0.88 -11.62
CA GLU A 308 -19.06 -1.61 -12.63
C GLU A 308 -18.12 -2.64 -11.99
N LEU A 309 -17.35 -2.27 -10.97
CA LEU A 309 -16.49 -3.19 -10.22
C LEU A 309 -17.30 -4.33 -9.58
N ASN A 310 -18.48 -4.03 -9.02
CA ASN A 310 -19.38 -5.04 -8.47
C ASN A 310 -19.89 -6.03 -9.53
N ARG A 311 -20.19 -5.53 -10.74
CA ARG A 311 -20.68 -6.35 -11.86
C ARG A 311 -19.57 -7.20 -12.48
N THR A 312 -18.36 -6.66 -12.61
CA THR A 312 -17.22 -7.33 -13.25
C THR A 312 -16.36 -8.12 -12.28
N GLN A 313 -16.69 -8.10 -10.98
CA GLN A 313 -15.87 -8.65 -9.90
C GLN A 313 -14.46 -8.06 -9.91
N GLY A 314 -14.41 -6.73 -9.95
CA GLY A 314 -13.18 -5.99 -10.16
C GLY A 314 -12.25 -5.93 -8.95
N TYR A 315 -11.00 -5.53 -9.18
CA TYR A 315 -9.93 -5.54 -8.18
C TYR A 315 -9.05 -4.29 -8.31
N ILE A 316 -8.28 -4.02 -7.25
CA ILE A 316 -7.15 -3.11 -7.26
C ILE A 316 -5.85 -3.90 -7.10
N SER A 317 -4.75 -3.42 -7.67
CA SER A 317 -3.42 -4.02 -7.59
C SER A 317 -2.48 -3.16 -6.76
N ILE A 318 -1.77 -3.82 -5.86
CA ILE A 318 -0.57 -3.30 -5.20
C ILE A 318 0.61 -4.02 -5.81
N MET A 319 1.62 -3.28 -6.26
CA MET A 319 2.88 -3.85 -6.73
C MET A 319 3.97 -3.61 -5.71
N VAL A 320 4.70 -4.68 -5.38
CA VAL A 320 5.91 -4.64 -4.57
C VAL A 320 7.08 -5.09 -5.44
N TYR A 321 8.15 -4.33 -5.44
CA TYR A 321 9.40 -4.64 -6.15
C TYR A 321 10.51 -4.69 -5.13
N THR A 322 11.33 -5.73 -5.18
CA THR A 322 12.49 -5.89 -4.31
C THR A 322 13.72 -6.16 -5.15
N GLY A 323 14.85 -5.55 -4.79
CA GLY A 323 16.15 -5.82 -5.41
C GLY A 323 17.26 -5.76 -4.37
N ARG A 324 18.28 -6.60 -4.55
CA ARG A 324 19.42 -6.71 -3.64
C ARG A 324 20.64 -6.03 -4.21
N LYS A 325 21.35 -5.25 -3.40
CA LYS A 325 22.70 -4.79 -3.73
C LYS A 325 23.69 -5.86 -3.32
N VAL A 326 24.49 -6.41 -4.25
CA VAL A 326 25.49 -7.43 -3.92
C VAL A 326 26.84 -6.82 -3.57
N TYR A 327 27.22 -5.75 -4.27
CA TYR A 327 28.47 -5.02 -4.12
C TYR A 327 28.17 -3.55 -3.88
#